data_AF-A0A953ZDE6-F1
#
_entry.id   AF-A0A953ZDE6-F1
#
_cell.length_a   1.000
_cell.length_b   1.000
_cell.length_c   1.000
_cell.angle_alpha   90.00
_cell.angle_beta   90.00
_cell.angle_gamma   90.00
#
_symmetry.space_group_name_H-M   'P 1'
#
loop_
_entity.id
_entity.type
_entity.pdbx_description
1 polymer ?
#
loop_
_entity_poly.entity_id
_entity_poly.type
_entity_poly.pdbx_seq_one_letter_code
_entity_poly.pdbx_strand_id
1 'polypeptide(L)'
;TVGHRMRQKFWKKSGKVRTPLKLFFSRQFAEDGVPLPAESLRLGEDKSVVFASRFHVAIENCRMPDYFTEKIMDCFVTETVPIYWGCTNIEEYFNPEGLIVCKSLGALIHACNNVTPDTYERMKPAIQENRERAQQYISVGDRLAEKLTELLGKRKQVSV
;
A
#
# COMPACT_ATOMS: atom_id res chain seq x y z
N THR A 1 12.78 4.96 10.44
CA THR A 1 13.25 4.38 9.16
C THR A 1 13.24 5.43 8.04
N VAL A 2 13.78 5.11 6.85
CA VAL A 2 13.72 6.01 5.67
C VAL A 2 12.29 6.36 5.27
N GLY A 3 11.38 5.40 5.38
CA GLY A 3 9.96 5.56 5.13
C GLY A 3 9.25 6.47 6.13
N HIS A 4 9.59 6.38 7.42
CA HIS A 4 9.08 7.32 8.43
C HIS A 4 9.44 8.77 8.05
N ARG A 5 10.70 9.02 7.63
CA ARG A 5 11.10 10.35 7.14
C ARG A 5 10.37 10.74 5.86
N MET A 6 10.08 9.81 4.95
CA MET A 6 9.31 10.08 3.74
C MET A 6 7.87 10.50 4.09
N ARG A 7 7.18 9.79 5.01
CA ARG A 7 5.85 10.17 5.48
C ARG A 7 5.83 11.54 6.14
N GLN A 8 6.80 11.85 7.01
CA GLN A 8 6.96 13.18 7.62
C GLN A 8 7.21 14.28 6.57
N LYS A 9 7.96 13.99 5.51
CA LYS A 9 8.19 14.95 4.42
C LYS A 9 6.94 15.15 3.55
N PHE A 10 6.22 14.08 3.24
CA PHE A 10 4.94 14.14 2.54
C PHE A 10 3.93 14.96 3.33
N TRP A 11 3.83 14.69 4.62
CA TRP A 11 3.03 15.43 5.58
C TRP A 11 3.27 16.94 5.52
N LYS A 12 4.52 17.37 5.71
CA LYS A 12 4.91 18.80 5.67
C LYS A 12 4.70 19.47 4.31
N LYS A 13 4.45 18.68 3.26
CA LYS A 13 4.23 19.17 1.88
C LYS A 13 2.83 18.83 1.38
N SER A 14 1.91 18.36 2.24
CA SER A 14 0.55 18.00 1.85
C SER A 14 -0.23 19.18 1.27
N GLY A 15 0.03 20.41 1.71
CA GLY A 15 -0.54 21.63 1.11
C GLY A 15 -0.14 21.89 -0.35
N LYS A 16 0.75 21.07 -0.94
CA LYS A 16 1.03 21.07 -2.38
C LYS A 16 0.12 20.12 -3.19
N VAL A 17 -0.65 19.29 -2.50
CA VAL A 17 -1.65 18.41 -3.12
C VAL A 17 -2.93 19.22 -3.34
N ARG A 18 -3.41 19.23 -4.59
CA ARG A 18 -4.58 20.00 -5.05
C ARG A 18 -5.84 19.15 -5.12
N THR A 19 -5.67 17.84 -5.32
CA THR A 19 -6.76 16.86 -5.27
C THR A 19 -7.26 16.71 -3.84
N PRO A 20 -8.57 16.49 -3.60
CA PRO A 20 -9.10 16.24 -2.26
C PRO A 20 -8.31 15.16 -1.53
N LEU A 21 -7.69 15.52 -0.41
CA LEU A 21 -6.80 14.66 0.37
C LEU A 21 -7.33 14.51 1.78
N LYS A 22 -7.66 13.28 2.17
CA LYS A 22 -8.04 12.94 3.55
C LYS A 22 -6.81 12.44 4.30
N LEU A 23 -6.39 13.18 5.31
CA LEU A 23 -5.27 12.82 6.18
C LEU A 23 -5.80 12.29 7.51
N PHE A 24 -5.41 11.06 7.85
CA PHE A 24 -5.80 10.39 9.09
C PHE A 24 -4.62 10.23 10.03
N PHE A 25 -4.90 10.26 11.33
CA PHE A 25 -3.90 10.08 12.38
C PHE A 25 -4.22 8.88 13.25
N SER A 26 -3.18 8.18 13.67
CA SER A 26 -3.30 7.24 14.77
C SER A 26 -3.56 7.99 16.09
N ARG A 27 -4.27 7.35 17.03
CA ARG A 27 -4.51 7.89 18.38
C ARG A 27 -3.22 8.37 19.07
N GLN A 28 -2.08 7.72 18.81
CA GLN A 28 -0.78 8.03 19.40
C GLN A 28 -0.16 9.34 18.90
N PHE A 29 -0.56 9.87 17.75
CA PHE A 29 0.07 11.06 17.17
C PHE A 29 -0.26 12.36 17.92
N ALA A 30 -1.37 12.38 18.66
CA ALA A 30 -1.74 13.53 19.50
C ALA A 30 -0.87 13.62 20.77
N GLU A 31 -0.23 12.53 21.21
CA GLU A 31 0.61 12.51 22.40
C GLU A 31 2.02 13.09 22.13
N ASP A 32 2.53 12.96 20.90
CA ASP A 32 3.88 13.39 20.51
C ASP A 32 4.00 14.89 20.16
N GLY A 33 2.96 15.70 20.40
CA GLY A 33 3.03 17.16 20.28
C GLY A 33 3.20 17.72 18.85
N VAL A 34 2.97 16.92 17.80
CA VAL A 34 3.05 17.38 16.40
C VAL A 34 1.72 18.05 16.02
N PRO A 35 1.71 19.33 15.59
CA PRO A 35 0.48 20.03 15.24
C PRO A 35 -0.22 19.36 14.05
N LEU A 36 -1.51 19.06 14.23
CA LEU A 36 -2.41 18.53 13.21
C LEU A 36 -2.90 19.70 12.32
N PRO A 37 -2.85 19.63 10.98
CA PRO A 37 -3.58 20.52 10.09
C PRO A 37 -5.07 20.57 10.46
N ALA A 38 -5.73 21.70 10.28
CA ALA A 38 -7.11 21.91 10.75
C ALA A 38 -8.14 20.89 10.18
N GLU A 39 -7.86 20.28 9.03
CA GLU A 39 -8.76 19.35 8.30
C GLU A 39 -8.46 17.86 8.59
N SER A 40 -7.63 17.61 9.59
CA SER A 40 -7.17 16.30 10.02
C SER A 40 -8.29 15.42 10.58
N LEU A 41 -8.50 14.25 9.98
CA LEU A 41 -9.50 13.28 10.46
C LEU A 41 -8.88 12.37 11.53
N ARG A 42 -9.57 12.19 12.66
CA ARG A 42 -9.18 11.19 13.65
C ARG A 42 -9.57 9.81 13.13
N LEU A 43 -8.60 8.90 13.10
CA LEU A 43 -8.90 7.50 12.80
C LEU A 43 -9.64 6.90 13.99
N GLY A 44 -10.85 6.42 13.76
CA GLY A 44 -11.66 5.72 14.76
C GLY A 44 -11.14 4.32 15.05
N GLU A 45 -11.96 3.50 15.70
CA GLU A 45 -11.65 2.08 15.92
C GLU A 45 -11.70 1.29 14.61
N ASP A 46 -12.64 1.65 13.74
CA ASP A 46 -12.69 1.13 12.39
C ASP A 46 -11.73 1.90 11.47
N LYS A 47 -10.73 1.19 10.94
CA LYS A 47 -9.74 1.72 10.01
C LYS A 47 -10.19 1.66 8.55
N SER A 48 -11.29 0.97 8.24
CA SER A 48 -11.81 0.81 6.87
C SER A 48 -12.08 2.15 6.17
N VAL A 49 -12.41 3.19 6.95
CA VAL A 49 -12.69 4.55 6.45
C VAL A 49 -11.56 5.14 5.61
N VAL A 50 -10.31 4.73 5.81
CA VAL A 50 -9.15 5.22 5.02
C VAL A 50 -9.12 4.67 3.59
N PHE A 51 -9.91 3.63 3.32
CA PHE A 51 -10.07 2.99 2.02
C PHE A 51 -11.39 3.36 1.33
N ALA A 52 -12.18 4.28 1.90
CA ALA A 52 -13.34 4.87 1.22
C ALA A 52 -12.95 5.86 0.09
N SER A 53 -11.70 5.81 -0.39
CA SER A 53 -11.13 6.70 -1.41
C SER A 53 -10.59 5.85 -2.55
N ARG A 54 -10.72 6.34 -3.80
CA ARG A 54 -10.22 5.63 -4.99
C ARG A 54 -8.70 5.41 -5.00
N PHE A 55 -7.95 6.29 -4.32
CA PHE A 55 -6.49 6.25 -4.25
C PHE A 55 -6.01 6.36 -2.81
N HIS A 56 -4.91 5.68 -2.48
CA HIS A 56 -4.29 5.72 -1.16
C HIS A 56 -2.77 5.89 -1.27
N VAL A 57 -2.18 6.75 -0.46
CA VAL A 57 -0.72 6.96 -0.43
C VAL A 57 -0.06 5.91 0.47
N ALA A 58 0.46 4.84 -0.12
CA ALA A 58 1.07 3.72 0.57
C ALA A 58 2.60 3.87 0.63
N ILE A 59 3.13 4.35 1.76
CA ILE A 59 4.57 4.56 1.97
C ILE A 59 5.08 3.55 3.00
N GLU A 60 5.91 2.62 2.54
CA GLU A 60 6.53 1.59 3.38
C GLU A 60 7.57 2.14 4.33
N ASN A 61 7.95 1.35 5.33
CA ASN A 61 9.00 1.73 6.28
C ASN A 61 10.39 1.78 5.65
N CYS A 62 10.65 0.92 4.66
CA CYS A 62 11.93 0.78 3.97
C CYS A 62 11.67 0.72 2.45
N ARG A 63 12.73 0.97 1.67
CA ARG A 63 12.72 0.84 0.21
C ARG A 63 13.83 -0.12 -0.18
N MET A 64 13.46 -1.34 -0.50
CA MET A 64 14.36 -2.44 -0.85
C MET A 64 13.59 -3.52 -1.61
N PRO A 65 14.27 -4.43 -2.32
CA PRO A 65 13.63 -5.57 -2.95
C PRO A 65 12.85 -6.42 -1.94
N ASP A 66 11.79 -7.05 -2.40
CA ASP A 66 11.00 -8.06 -1.67
C ASP A 66 10.33 -7.56 -0.38
N TYR A 67 10.26 -6.23 -0.18
CA TYR A 67 9.72 -5.61 1.03
C TYR A 67 8.46 -4.80 0.77
N PHE A 68 7.32 -5.45 0.95
CA PHE A 68 6.00 -4.82 1.05
C PHE A 68 5.24 -5.36 2.26
N THR A 69 4.32 -4.59 2.81
CA THR A 69 3.58 -4.97 4.01
C THR A 69 2.08 -4.76 3.84
N GLU A 70 1.32 -4.84 4.94
CA GLU A 70 -0.12 -4.58 5.00
C GLU A 70 -0.54 -3.28 4.29
N LYS A 71 0.34 -2.27 4.20
CA LYS A 71 -0.01 -0.96 3.62
C LYS A 71 -0.45 -1.04 2.16
N ILE A 72 0.27 -1.80 1.33
CA ILE A 72 -0.13 -1.99 -0.07
C ILE A 72 -1.22 -3.07 -0.18
N MET A 73 -1.16 -4.08 0.69
CA MET A 73 -2.12 -5.19 0.71
C MET A 73 -3.54 -4.69 1.01
N ASP A 74 -3.70 -3.83 2.01
CA ASP A 74 -4.98 -3.26 2.40
C ASP A 74 -5.59 -2.45 1.24
N CYS A 75 -4.75 -1.77 0.44
CA CYS A 75 -5.20 -1.08 -0.77
C CYS A 75 -5.83 -2.08 -1.76
N PHE A 76 -5.14 -3.18 -2.05
CA PHE A 76 -5.64 -4.18 -3.00
C PHE A 76 -6.90 -4.89 -2.51
N VAL A 77 -6.96 -5.30 -1.24
CA VAL A 77 -8.13 -5.99 -0.66
C VAL A 77 -9.38 -5.11 -0.69
N THR A 78 -9.20 -3.79 -0.60
CA THR A 78 -10.27 -2.77 -0.66
C THR A 78 -10.47 -2.15 -2.04
N GLU A 79 -9.83 -2.69 -3.08
CA GLU A 79 -9.88 -2.18 -4.47
C GLU A 79 -9.48 -0.70 -4.60
N THR A 80 -8.65 -0.21 -3.67
CA THR A 80 -8.09 1.13 -3.70
C THR A 80 -6.77 1.13 -4.45
N VAL A 81 -6.55 2.05 -5.38
CA VAL A 81 -5.30 2.14 -6.15
C VAL A 81 -4.19 2.75 -5.28
N PRO A 82 -3.07 2.06 -5.03
CA PRO A 82 -1.99 2.60 -4.23
C PRO A 82 -1.09 3.54 -5.05
N ILE A 83 -0.88 4.75 -4.53
CA ILE A 83 0.23 5.64 -4.87
C ILE A 83 1.42 5.22 -3.97
N TYR A 84 2.30 4.40 -4.52
CA TYR A 84 3.17 3.51 -3.75
C TYR A 84 4.63 3.97 -3.67
N TRP A 85 5.24 3.83 -2.50
CA TRP A 85 6.68 3.95 -2.29
C TRP A 85 7.16 2.86 -1.32
N GLY A 86 7.99 1.92 -1.78
CA GLY A 86 8.43 0.78 -0.95
C GLY A 86 9.27 -0.23 -1.73
N CYS A 87 8.74 -1.44 -1.91
CA CYS A 87 9.34 -2.53 -2.67
C CYS A 87 9.83 -2.08 -4.05
N THR A 88 11.07 -2.40 -4.41
CA THR A 88 11.69 -1.94 -5.67
C THR A 88 11.44 -2.84 -6.87
N ASN A 89 10.95 -4.06 -6.63
CA ASN A 89 10.54 -5.08 -7.61
C ASN A 89 9.08 -5.49 -7.37
N ILE A 90 8.21 -4.54 -7.03
CA ILE A 90 6.80 -4.81 -6.71
C ILE A 90 6.03 -5.44 -7.88
N GLU A 91 6.48 -5.19 -9.11
CA GLU A 91 5.98 -5.74 -10.36
C GLU A 91 6.14 -7.27 -10.47
N GLU A 92 7.05 -7.88 -9.70
CA GLU A 92 7.19 -9.33 -9.63
C GLU A 92 6.03 -9.98 -8.86
N TYR A 93 5.34 -9.20 -8.01
CA TYR A 93 4.27 -9.67 -7.14
C TYR A 93 2.89 -9.24 -7.62
N PHE A 94 2.75 -8.02 -8.15
CA PHE A 94 1.49 -7.40 -8.52
C PHE A 94 1.54 -6.84 -9.93
N ASN A 95 0.39 -6.80 -10.62
CA ASN A 95 0.24 -6.16 -11.91
C ASN A 95 0.58 -4.66 -11.78
N PRO A 96 1.63 -4.15 -12.45
CA PRO A 96 2.08 -2.76 -12.37
C PRO A 96 1.04 -1.74 -12.87
N GLU A 97 0.07 -2.16 -13.69
CA GLU A 97 -1.01 -1.29 -14.16
C GLU A 97 -2.04 -0.96 -13.07
N GLY A 98 -2.02 -1.71 -11.96
CA GLY A 98 -2.92 -1.53 -10.81
C GLY A 98 -2.32 -0.71 -9.66
N LEU A 99 -1.17 -0.04 -9.87
CA LEU A 99 -0.54 0.82 -8.87
C LEU A 99 0.28 1.94 -9.50
N ILE A 100 0.52 3.01 -8.73
CA ILE A 100 1.32 4.16 -9.17
C ILE A 100 2.63 4.20 -8.39
N VAL A 101 3.68 3.59 -8.95
CA VAL A 101 5.00 3.47 -8.29
C VAL A 101 5.74 4.81 -8.33
N CYS A 102 6.02 5.37 -7.15
CA CYS A 102 6.73 6.62 -6.97
C CYS A 102 8.15 6.38 -6.43
N LYS A 103 9.15 7.06 -7.00
CA LYS A 103 10.56 6.95 -6.56
C LYS A 103 11.02 8.08 -5.64
N SER A 104 10.23 9.15 -5.50
CA SER A 104 10.59 10.35 -4.73
C SER A 104 9.37 11.06 -4.14
N LEU A 105 9.60 11.99 -3.21
CA LEU A 105 8.56 12.88 -2.69
C LEU A 105 7.88 13.70 -3.79
N GLY A 106 8.67 14.17 -4.77
CA GLY A 106 8.15 14.91 -5.92
C GLY A 106 7.20 14.05 -6.76
N ALA A 107 7.57 12.78 -6.98
CA ALA A 107 6.72 11.83 -7.69
C ALA A 107 5.41 11.54 -6.94
N LEU A 108 5.46 11.39 -5.61
CA LEU A 108 4.25 11.21 -4.79
C LEU A 108 3.29 12.40 -4.94
N ILE A 109 3.78 13.62 -4.77
CA ILE A 109 2.95 14.84 -4.90
C ILE A 109 2.42 14.99 -6.33
N HIS A 110 3.26 14.71 -7.33
CA HIS A 110 2.86 14.75 -8.73
C HIS A 110 1.75 13.72 -9.01
N ALA A 111 1.89 12.48 -8.56
CA ALA A 111 0.88 11.44 -8.72
C ALA A 111 -0.45 11.87 -8.08
N CYS A 112 -0.43 12.34 -6.83
CA CYS A 112 -1.63 12.84 -6.16
C CYS A 112 -2.34 13.95 -6.95
N ASN A 113 -1.61 14.81 -7.64
CA ASN A 113 -2.16 15.93 -8.42
C ASN A 113 -2.66 15.55 -9.82
N ASN A 114 -2.35 14.36 -10.32
CA ASN A 114 -2.71 13.94 -11.68
C ASN A 114 -3.69 12.77 -11.72
N VAL A 115 -3.99 12.14 -10.58
CA VAL A 115 -5.04 11.12 -10.50
C VAL A 115 -6.42 11.76 -10.62
N THR A 116 -7.28 11.11 -11.41
CA THR A 116 -8.66 11.52 -11.69
C THR A 116 -9.60 10.33 -11.50
N PRO A 117 -10.93 10.53 -11.44
CA PRO A 117 -11.89 9.43 -11.52
C PRO A 117 -11.65 8.51 -12.73
N ASP A 118 -11.39 9.09 -13.91
CA ASP A 118 -11.10 8.30 -15.12
C ASP A 118 -9.81 7.48 -14.99
N THR A 119 -8.82 7.98 -14.24
CA THR A 119 -7.59 7.23 -13.95
C THR A 119 -7.92 5.96 -13.17
N TYR A 120 -8.83 6.05 -12.20
CA TYR A 120 -9.28 4.88 -11.44
C TYR A 120 -10.02 3.89 -12.33
N GLU A 121 -10.97 4.37 -13.16
CA GLU A 121 -11.74 3.47 -14.04
C GLU A 121 -10.83 2.73 -15.02
N ARG A 122 -9.78 3.38 -15.56
CA ARG A 122 -8.79 2.70 -16.41
C ARG A 122 -7.97 1.66 -15.67
N MET A 123 -7.65 1.89 -14.40
CA MET A 123 -6.84 0.96 -13.58
C MET A 123 -7.67 -0.15 -12.94
N LYS A 124 -9.01 -0.07 -13.02
CA LYS A 124 -9.92 -1.00 -12.33
C LYS A 124 -9.74 -2.48 -12.71
N PRO A 125 -9.49 -2.87 -13.97
CA PRO A 125 -9.21 -4.28 -14.27
C PRO A 125 -7.94 -4.78 -13.55
N ALA A 126 -6.88 -3.97 -13.55
CA ALA A 126 -5.62 -4.32 -12.91
C ALA A 126 -5.71 -4.29 -11.37
N ILE A 127 -6.55 -3.43 -10.77
CA ILE A 127 -6.77 -3.44 -9.32
C ILE A 127 -7.53 -4.69 -8.86
N GLN A 128 -8.47 -5.19 -9.68
CA GLN A 128 -9.18 -6.43 -9.42
C GLN A 128 -8.24 -7.65 -9.50
N GLU A 129 -7.36 -7.69 -10.50
CA GLU A 129 -6.31 -8.70 -10.56
C GLU A 129 -5.39 -8.65 -9.33
N ASN A 130 -4.98 -7.45 -8.90
CA ASN A 130 -4.15 -7.29 -7.71
C ASN A 130 -4.86 -7.69 -6.42
N ARG A 131 -6.19 -7.51 -6.34
CA ARG A 131 -7.00 -8.01 -5.22
C ARG A 131 -6.93 -9.53 -5.13
N GLU A 132 -7.05 -10.24 -6.26
CA GLU A 132 -6.95 -11.70 -6.30
C GLU A 132 -5.55 -12.18 -5.89
N ARG A 133 -4.50 -11.57 -6.43
CA ARG A 133 -3.11 -11.83 -6.02
C ARG A 133 -2.90 -11.57 -4.53
N ALA A 134 -3.49 -10.50 -4.01
CA ALA A 134 -3.37 -10.11 -2.60
C ALA A 134 -4.01 -11.15 -1.65
N GLN A 135 -5.10 -11.81 -2.05
CA GLN A 135 -5.75 -12.84 -1.23
C GLN A 135 -4.82 -14.00 -0.88
N GLN A 136 -3.86 -14.32 -1.77
CA GLN A 136 -2.86 -15.36 -1.50
C GLN A 136 -1.98 -15.02 -0.30
N TYR A 137 -1.76 -13.76 0.05
CA TYR A 137 -0.93 -13.38 1.20
C TYR A 137 -1.69 -13.35 2.52
N ILE A 138 -3.03 -13.37 2.48
CA ILE A 138 -3.87 -13.37 3.67
C ILE A 138 -3.94 -14.78 4.26
N SER A 139 -4.02 -15.82 3.42
CA SER A 139 -4.06 -17.21 3.89
C SER A 139 -2.67 -17.79 4.16
N VAL A 140 -2.03 -17.29 5.22
CA VAL A 140 -0.71 -17.79 5.67
C VAL A 140 -0.76 -19.28 5.99
N GLY A 141 -1.86 -19.74 6.60
CA GLY A 141 -2.07 -21.14 6.97
C GLY A 141 -2.07 -22.07 5.77
N ASP A 142 -2.85 -21.74 4.74
CA ASP A 142 -2.97 -22.58 3.54
C ASP A 142 -1.65 -22.62 2.77
N ARG A 143 -0.97 -21.47 2.63
CA ARG A 143 0.35 -21.42 1.97
C ARG A 143 1.41 -22.22 2.70
N LEU A 144 1.41 -22.18 4.03
CA LEU A 144 2.32 -22.99 4.83
C LEU A 144 2.03 -24.47 4.61
N ALA A 145 0.74 -24.87 4.63
CA ALA A 145 0.33 -26.25 4.39
C ALA A 145 0.72 -26.74 2.98
N GLU A 146 0.48 -25.95 1.94
CA GLU A 146 0.89 -26.25 0.56
C GLU A 146 2.41 -26.42 0.45
N LYS A 147 3.17 -25.48 1.02
CA LYS A 147 4.64 -25.53 0.93
C LYS A 147 5.22 -26.71 1.71
N LEU A 148 4.68 -27.01 2.89
CA LEU A 148 5.05 -28.20 3.66
C LEU A 148 4.73 -29.46 2.87
N THR A 149 3.58 -29.52 2.21
CA THR A 149 3.18 -30.67 1.40
C THR A 149 4.11 -30.86 0.20
N GLU A 150 4.49 -29.78 -0.50
CA GLU A 150 5.47 -29.80 -1.59
C GLU A 150 6.84 -30.31 -1.12
N LEU A 151 7.36 -29.79 -0.02
CA LEU A 151 8.68 -30.16 0.53
C LEU A 151 8.71 -31.61 1.03
N LEU A 152 7.64 -32.07 1.70
CA LEU A 152 7.53 -33.43 2.19
C LEU A 152 7.26 -34.43 1.05
N GLY A 153 6.54 -34.02 0.00
CA GLY A 153 6.32 -34.82 -1.21
C GLY A 153 7.62 -35.06 -1.99
N LYS A 154 8.49 -34.05 -2.11
CA LYS A 154 9.80 -34.15 -2.78
C LYS A 154 10.77 -35.11 -2.08
N ARG A 155 10.66 -35.29 -0.75
CA ARG A 155 11.51 -36.23 0.01
C ARG A 155 11.26 -37.71 -0.32
N LYS A 156 10.10 -38.08 -0.89
CA LYS A 156 9.81 -39.48 -1.26
C LYS A 156 10.41 -39.94 -2.60
N GLN A 157 10.97 -39.02 -3.40
CA GLN A 157 11.53 -39.36 -4.73
C GLN A 157 13.06 -39.48 -4.75
N VAL A 158 13.75 -39.34 -3.60
CA VAL A 158 15.20 -39.52 -3.50
C VAL A 158 15.50 -40.79 -2.69
N SER A 159 15.22 -41.92 -3.31
CA SER A 159 15.70 -43.23 -2.89
C SER A 159 15.71 -44.13 -4.13
N VAL A 160 16.84 -44.10 -4.83
CA VAL A 160 17.29 -45.12 -5.80
C VAL A 160 18.72 -45.45 -5.41
#